data_AF-A0A8X7S346-F1
#
_entry.id   AF-A0A8X7S346-F1
#
_cell.length_a   1.000
_cell.length_b   1.000
_cell.length_c   1.000
_cell.angle_alpha   90.00
_cell.angle_beta   90.00
_cell.angle_gamma   90.00
#
_symmetry.space_group_name_H-M   'P 1'
#
loop_
_entity.id
_entity.type
_entity.pdbx_description
1 polymer ?
#
loop_
_entity_poly.entity_id
_entity_poly.type
_entity_poly.pdbx_seq_one_letter_code
_entity_poly.pdbx_strand_id
1 'polypeptide(L)'
;MTHPDEEYRQMKASKNSIDMLGFGADAHCGIPTRCPCGGGENHQRGVSGPENDGFHFRQPWVFGVQEEVEMLRKRVDAMAAEIAEMKYKLTRPNPNTA
;
A
#
# COMPACT_ATOMS: atom_id res chain seq x y z
N MET A 1 3.11 -36.77 26.81
CA MET A 1 3.06 -35.30 26.83
C MET A 1 4.41 -34.81 26.36
N THR A 2 4.45 -34.11 25.23
CA THR A 2 5.65 -33.46 24.71
C THR A 2 6.14 -32.44 25.74
N HIS A 3 7.46 -32.34 25.91
CA HIS A 3 8.03 -31.37 26.84
C HIS A 3 7.57 -29.95 26.43
N PRO A 4 7.19 -29.05 27.36
CA PRO A 4 6.67 -27.72 27.03
C PRO A 4 7.56 -26.93 26.04
N ASP A 5 8.87 -27.14 26.10
CA ASP A 5 9.83 -26.53 25.17
C ASP A 5 9.72 -27.05 23.72
N GLU A 6 9.36 -28.31 23.55
CA GLU A 6 9.16 -28.92 22.23
C GLU A 6 7.94 -28.29 21.55
N GLU A 7 6.84 -28.13 22.29
CA GLU A 7 5.60 -27.50 21.80
C GLU A 7 5.83 -26.01 21.47
N TYR A 8 6.59 -25.31 22.31
CA TYR A 8 6.99 -23.93 22.03
C TYR A 8 7.84 -23.80 20.76
N ARG A 9 8.82 -24.69 20.56
CA ARG A 9 9.62 -24.71 19.32
C ARG A 9 8.77 -25.00 18.10
N GLN A 10 7.85 -25.96 18.19
CA GLN A 10 6.95 -26.30 17.09
C GLN A 10 6.04 -25.12 16.74
N MET A 11 5.45 -24.44 17.73
CA MET A 11 4.65 -23.25 17.52
C MET A 11 5.44 -22.13 16.80
N LYS A 12 6.69 -21.87 17.22
CA LYS A 12 7.54 -20.87 16.55
C LYS A 12 7.88 -21.28 15.11
N ALA A 13 8.16 -22.56 14.86
CA ALA A 13 8.39 -23.07 13.51
C ALA A 13 7.15 -22.91 12.62
N SER A 14 5.94 -23.21 13.14
CA SER A 14 4.68 -23.01 12.42
C SER A 14 4.42 -21.54 12.10
N LYS A 15 4.67 -20.64 13.06
CA LYS A 15 4.55 -19.19 12.84
C LYS A 15 5.46 -18.72 11.71
N ASN A 16 6.74 -19.12 11.73
CA ASN A 16 7.70 -18.75 10.69
C ASN A 16 7.28 -19.24 9.31
N SER A 17 6.72 -20.46 9.22
CA SER A 17 6.20 -21.01 7.97
C SER A 17 5.03 -20.17 7.42
N ILE A 18 4.08 -19.77 8.27
CA ILE A 18 2.95 -18.90 7.89
C ILE A 18 3.44 -17.51 7.44
N ASP A 19 4.42 -16.94 8.14
CA ASP A 19 4.99 -15.65 7.80
C ASP A 19 5.67 -15.68 6.42
N MET A 20 6.44 -16.73 6.11
CA MET A 20 7.06 -16.92 4.79
C MET A 20 6.05 -17.05 3.66
N LEU A 21 4.94 -17.76 3.88
CA LEU A 21 3.86 -17.86 2.89
C LEU A 21 3.18 -16.51 2.66
N GLY A 22 3.01 -15.71 3.72
CA GLY A 22 2.51 -14.33 3.62
C GLY A 22 3.41 -13.45 2.76
N PHE A 23 4.74 -13.51 2.97
CA PHE A 23 5.69 -12.75 2.15
C PHE A 23 5.69 -13.15 0.68
N GLY A 24 5.54 -14.45 0.38
CA GLY A 24 5.38 -14.92 -1.00
C GLY A 24 4.13 -14.35 -1.64
N ALA A 25 2.98 -14.42 -0.96
CA ALA A 25 1.72 -13.87 -1.45
C ALA A 25 1.79 -12.35 -1.65
N ASP A 26 2.39 -11.63 -0.71
CA ASP A 26 2.62 -10.19 -0.75
C ASP A 26 3.50 -9.78 -1.94
N ALA A 27 4.55 -10.55 -2.25
CA ALA A 27 5.42 -10.33 -3.40
C ALA A 27 4.69 -10.57 -4.74
N HIS A 28 3.78 -11.56 -4.78
CA HIS A 28 2.95 -11.83 -5.96
C HIS A 28 1.84 -10.80 -6.16
N CYS A 29 1.30 -10.23 -5.08
CA CYS A 29 0.25 -9.20 -5.11
C CYS A 29 0.81 -7.77 -5.18
N GLY A 30 2.14 -7.60 -5.05
CA GLY A 30 2.84 -6.31 -5.11
C GLY A 30 2.64 -5.40 -3.90
N ILE A 31 1.85 -5.81 -2.89
CA ILE A 31 1.53 -5.01 -1.71
C ILE A 31 1.73 -5.87 -0.45
N PRO A 32 2.79 -5.60 0.34
CA PRO A 32 3.02 -6.29 1.59
C PRO A 32 1.96 -6.00 2.64
N THR A 33 1.34 -7.05 3.15
CA THR A 33 0.40 -7.01 4.28
C THR A 33 1.12 -7.15 5.63
N ARG A 34 2.41 -7.58 5.62
CA ARG A 34 3.26 -7.71 6.82
C ARG A 34 4.63 -7.04 6.66
N CYS A 35 5.19 -6.53 7.77
CA CYS A 35 6.56 -6.02 7.80
C CYS A 35 7.56 -7.17 7.57
N PRO A 36 8.57 -6.99 6.69
CA PRO A 36 9.67 -7.96 6.51
C PRO A 36 10.41 -8.31 7.81
N CYS A 37 10.30 -7.46 8.83
CA CYS A 37 10.87 -7.63 10.16
C CYS A 37 10.18 -8.71 11.02
N GLY A 38 9.11 -9.36 10.55
CA GLY A 38 8.53 -10.56 11.19
C GLY A 38 7.73 -10.33 12.48
N GLY A 39 7.54 -9.08 12.93
CA GLY A 39 6.58 -8.72 13.98
C GLY A 39 6.72 -9.46 15.32
N GLY A 40 7.94 -9.86 15.70
CA GLY A 40 8.19 -10.58 16.95
C GLY A 40 7.94 -9.73 18.21
N GLU A 41 7.91 -10.37 19.38
CA GLU A 41 7.62 -9.77 20.70
C GLU A 41 8.54 -8.59 21.08
N ASN A 42 9.70 -8.44 20.43
CA ASN A 42 10.62 -7.31 20.59
C ASN A 42 10.30 -6.11 19.66
N HIS A 43 9.27 -6.19 18.81
CA HIS A 43 8.77 -5.08 18.00
C HIS A 43 8.09 -3.98 18.87
N GLN A 44 7.64 -4.32 20.08
CA GLN A 44 7.02 -3.38 21.02
C GLN A 44 8.01 -2.76 22.03
N ARG A 45 9.21 -3.36 22.21
CA ARG A 45 10.19 -2.86 23.19
C ARG A 45 11.32 -2.13 22.46
N GLY A 46 11.06 -0.86 22.16
CA GLY A 46 12.06 0.07 21.65
C GLY A 46 13.22 0.22 22.64
N VAL A 47 14.36 -0.41 22.31
CA VAL A 47 15.69 -0.18 22.88
C VAL A 47 16.67 -0.58 21.76
N SER A 48 17.57 0.22 21.22
CA SER A 48 17.94 1.62 21.46
C SER A 48 18.84 2.09 20.30
N GLY A 49 18.38 3.09 19.55
CA GLY A 49 19.16 3.93 18.64
C GLY A 49 18.36 5.23 18.44
N PRO A 50 18.98 6.41 18.42
CA PRO A 50 18.22 7.64 18.20
C PRO A 50 17.67 7.58 16.77
N GLU A 51 16.38 7.84 16.63
CA GLU A 51 15.62 7.81 15.36
C GLU A 51 15.21 6.41 14.88
N ASN A 52 14.41 5.70 15.67
CA ASN A 52 13.57 4.61 15.17
C ASN A 52 12.16 4.77 15.75
N ASP A 53 11.33 5.55 15.06
CA ASP A 53 10.00 6.03 15.46
C ASP A 53 8.88 5.00 15.30
N GLY A 54 9.22 3.72 15.08
CA GLY A 54 8.22 2.65 15.01
C GLY A 54 7.24 2.78 13.84
N PHE A 55 7.52 3.69 12.89
CA PHE A 55 6.67 4.00 11.73
C PHE A 55 7.26 3.51 10.40
N HIS A 56 8.17 2.54 10.44
CA HIS A 56 9.01 2.14 9.32
C HIS A 56 8.30 1.51 8.10
N PHE A 57 6.99 1.28 8.12
CA PHE A 57 6.31 0.58 7.01
C PHE A 57 4.98 1.16 6.53
N ARG A 58 4.72 2.46 6.78
CA ARG A 58 3.58 3.12 6.10
C ARG A 58 3.90 4.46 5.47
N GLN A 59 4.91 5.19 5.94
CA GLN A 59 5.12 6.56 5.44
C GLN A 59 5.51 6.62 3.95
N PRO A 60 6.52 5.89 3.43
CA PRO A 60 6.94 6.06 2.04
C PRO A 60 5.86 5.65 1.02
N TRP A 61 5.12 4.57 1.30
CA TRP A 61 4.06 4.08 0.42
C TRP A 61 2.79 4.93 0.47
N VAL A 62 2.38 5.40 1.66
CA VAL A 62 1.22 6.29 1.78
C VAL A 62 1.48 7.61 1.03
N PHE A 63 2.68 8.18 1.13
CA PHE A 63 3.04 9.37 0.36
C PHE A 63 3.12 9.09 -1.15
N GLY A 64 3.75 7.99 -1.57
CA GLY A 64 3.83 7.63 -2.99
C GLY A 64 2.45 7.40 -3.63
N VAL A 65 1.57 6.65 -2.95
CA VAL A 65 0.19 6.43 -3.43
C VAL A 65 -0.60 7.74 -3.44
N GLN A 66 -0.43 8.59 -2.43
CA GLN A 66 -1.10 9.89 -2.40
C GLN A 66 -0.66 10.77 -3.58
N GLU A 67 0.64 10.86 -3.86
CA GLU A 67 1.18 11.61 -5.00
C GLU A 67 0.67 11.06 -6.34
N GLU A 68 0.65 9.75 -6.51
CA GLU A 68 0.12 9.10 -7.72
C GLU A 68 -1.37 9.37 -7.91
N VAL A 69 -2.17 9.27 -6.84
CA VAL A 69 -3.62 9.56 -6.88
C VAL A 69 -3.87 11.03 -7.21
N GLU A 70 -3.09 11.95 -6.65
CA GLU A 70 -3.20 13.39 -6.97
C GLU A 70 -2.83 13.68 -8.43
N MET A 71 -1.78 13.05 -8.96
CA MET A 71 -1.39 13.14 -10.37
C MET A 71 -2.46 12.59 -11.31
N LEU A 72 -3.02 11.41 -10.98
CA LEU A 72 -4.09 10.80 -11.74
C LEU A 72 -5.34 11.67 -11.76
N ARG A 73 -5.70 12.24 -10.61
CA ARG A 73 -6.86 13.13 -10.51
C ARG A 73 -6.71 14.37 -11.40
N LYS A 74 -5.54 15.02 -11.39
CA LYS A 74 -5.25 16.16 -12.28
C LYS A 74 -5.40 15.79 -13.76
N ARG A 75 -4.93 14.60 -14.17
CA ARG A 75 -5.07 14.11 -15.55
C ARG A 75 -6.52 13.85 -15.92
N VAL A 76 -7.31 13.26 -15.02
CA VAL A 76 -8.74 13.02 -15.23
C VAL A 76 -9.50 14.34 -15.36
N ASP A 77 -9.21 15.31 -14.51
CA ASP A 77 -9.85 16.64 -14.56
C ASP A 77 -9.52 17.37 -15.89
N ALA A 78 -8.28 17.28 -16.37
CA ALA A 78 -7.88 17.82 -17.66
C ALA A 78 -8.63 17.15 -18.83
N MET A 79 -8.69 15.82 -18.86
CA MET A 79 -9.44 15.09 -19.88
C MET A 79 -10.94 15.43 -19.84
N ALA A 80 -11.51 15.59 -18.65
CA ALA A 80 -12.92 15.98 -18.51
C ALA A 80 -13.18 17.39 -19.08
N ALA A 81 -12.26 18.33 -18.88
CA ALA A 81 -12.35 19.67 -19.47
C ALA A 81 -12.27 19.64 -21.01
N GLU A 82 -11.34 18.86 -21.57
CA GLU A 82 -11.24 18.69 -23.03
C GLU A 82 -12.51 18.09 -23.64
N ILE A 83 -13.07 17.06 -22.99
CA ILE A 83 -14.34 16.45 -23.41
C ILE A 83 -15.47 17.48 -23.37
N ALA A 84 -15.54 18.31 -22.34
CA ALA A 84 -16.55 19.36 -22.22
C ALA A 84 -16.42 20.41 -23.35
N GLU A 85 -15.20 20.81 -23.69
CA GLU A 85 -14.93 21.75 -24.78
C GLU A 85 -15.31 21.17 -26.14
N MET A 86 -14.89 19.93 -26.41
CA MET A 86 -15.25 19.22 -27.64
C MET A 86 -16.77 19.08 -27.77
N LYS A 87 -17.45 18.73 -26.68
CA LYS A 87 -18.91 18.65 -26.63
C LYS A 87 -19.54 20.00 -26.96
N TYR A 88 -19.06 21.09 -26.36
CA TYR A 88 -19.55 22.43 -26.64
C TYR A 88 -19.41 22.80 -28.13
N LYS A 89 -18.25 22.52 -28.74
CA LYS A 89 -18.01 22.76 -30.17
C LYS A 89 -18.98 21.98 -31.07
N LEU A 90 -19.29 20.73 -30.70
CA LEU A 90 -20.23 19.89 -31.46
C LEU A 90 -21.69 20.31 -31.29
N THR A 91 -22.09 20.81 -30.12
CA THR A 91 -23.48 21.17 -29.83
C THR A 91 -23.81 22.64 -30.06
N ARG A 92 -22.80 23.48 -30.32
CA ARG A 92 -23.00 24.91 -30.56
C ARG A 92 -23.81 25.13 -31.85
N PRO A 93 -24.92 25.89 -31.80
CA PRO A 93 -25.68 26.25 -32.99
C PRO A 93 -24.84 27.08 -33.97
N ASN A 94 -25.03 26.85 -35.27
CA ASN A 94 -24.41 27.67 -36.30
C ASN A 94 -24.98 29.10 -36.20
N PRO A 95 -24.14 30.15 -36.06
CA PRO A 95 -24.62 31.52 -36.00
C PRO A 95 -25.33 31.99 -37.29
N ASN A 96 -25.20 31.23 -38.39
CA ASN A 96 -25.78 31.59 -39.69
C ASN A 96 -27.11 30.88 -40.01
N THR A 97 -27.75 30.22 -39.04
CA THR A 97 -29.03 29.51 -39.24
C THR A 97 -30.27 30.26 -38.70
N ALA A 98 -30.21 31.59 -38.60
CA ALA A 98 -31.36 32.45 -38.26
C ALA A 98 -31.82 33.26 -39.48
#